data_AF-A0A936GE91-F1
#
_entry.id   AF-A0A936GE91-F1
#
_cell.length_a   1.000
_cell.length_b   1.000
_cell.length_c   1.000
_cell.angle_alpha   90.00
_cell.angle_beta   90.00
_cell.angle_gamma   90.00
#
_symmetry.space_group_name_H-M   'P 1'
#
loop_
_entity.id
_entity.type
_entity.pdbx_description
1 polymer ?
#
loop_
_entity_poly.entity_id
_entity_poly.type
_entity_poly.pdbx_seq_one_letter_code
_entity_poly.pdbx_strand_id
1 'polypeptide(L)'
;MLIFPLYDRVLVGTSDIKIDHPDEVRCTDEESDYFIGMVERVFPPIKVRRATIVFQFTGVRPLGRSGAKTTGQQARSVVVKWLSGDWTKSCNSPSFRLVGGKWTSFRAFSSR
;
A
#
# COMPACT_ATOMS: atom_id res chain seq x y z
N MET A 1 7.52 -10.38 -0.91
CA MET A 1 6.53 -11.09 -0.08
C MET A 1 7.04 -11.13 1.36
N LEU A 2 6.17 -10.84 2.32
CA LEU A 2 6.33 -10.93 3.75
C LEU A 2 5.46 -12.09 4.26
N ILE A 3 6.01 -12.90 5.14
CA ILE A 3 5.30 -13.92 5.92
C ILE A 3 5.54 -13.56 7.37
N PHE A 4 4.48 -13.20 8.09
CA PHE A 4 4.57 -12.61 9.42
C PHE A 4 3.66 -13.36 10.41
N PRO A 5 4.19 -13.89 11.52
CA PRO A 5 3.37 -14.44 12.59
C PRO A 5 2.50 -13.34 13.22
N LEU A 6 1.20 -13.55 13.25
CA LEU A 6 0.22 -12.64 13.83
C LEU A 6 -0.67 -13.43 14.79
N TYR A 7 -0.33 -13.37 16.08
CA TYR A 7 -0.93 -14.20 17.13
C TYR A 7 -0.85 -15.69 16.80
N ASP A 8 -1.99 -16.39 16.75
CA ASP A 8 -2.14 -17.80 16.40
C ASP A 8 -2.20 -18.05 14.88
N ARG A 9 -2.00 -17.01 14.06
CA ARG A 9 -2.13 -17.06 12.60
C ARG A 9 -0.90 -16.49 11.90
N VAL A 10 -0.90 -16.58 10.58
CA VAL A 10 0.17 -16.05 9.73
C VAL A 10 -0.44 -15.08 8.72
N LEU A 11 0.13 -13.88 8.64
CA LEU A 11 -0.17 -12.89 7.61
C LEU A 11 0.79 -13.06 6.44
N VAL A 12 0.25 -13.17 5.23
CA VAL A 12 1.01 -13.29 3.98
C VAL A 12 0.63 -12.14 3.05
N GLY A 13 1.62 -11.49 2.44
CA GLY A 13 1.40 -10.37 1.54
C GLY A 13 2.72 -9.71 1.11
N THR A 14 2.77 -8.50 0.60
CA THR A 14 1.74 -7.77 -0.16
C THR A 14 2.10 -7.86 -1.64
N SER A 15 1.13 -7.56 -2.51
CA SER A 15 1.30 -7.30 -3.93
C SER A 15 1.57 -5.80 -4.18
N ASP A 16 2.05 -5.49 -5.39
CA ASP A 16 2.24 -4.11 -5.89
C ASP A 16 1.56 -3.98 -7.27
N ILE A 17 0.23 -3.97 -7.28
CA ILE A 17 -0.61 -3.87 -8.48
C ILE A 17 -1.06 -2.42 -8.69
N LYS A 18 -1.01 -1.93 -9.94
CA LYS A 18 -1.51 -0.59 -10.30
C LYS A 18 -3.03 -0.62 -10.31
N ILE A 19 -3.66 0.37 -9.69
CA ILE A 19 -5.11 0.58 -9.73
C ILE A 19 -5.39 2.04 -10.05
N ASP A 20 -6.42 2.28 -10.84
CA ASP A 20 -6.82 3.62 -11.26
C ASP A 20 -7.94 4.19 -10.34
N HIS A 21 -8.88 3.35 -9.91
CA HIS A 21 -9.96 3.71 -8.99
C HIS A 21 -9.80 3.01 -7.63
N PRO A 22 -9.44 3.74 -6.55
CA PRO A 22 -9.16 3.12 -5.27
C PRO A 22 -10.38 2.47 -4.61
N ASP A 23 -11.59 2.93 -4.95
CA ASP A 23 -12.85 2.40 -4.41
C ASP A 23 -13.22 1.02 -4.99
N GLU A 24 -12.56 0.60 -6.08
CA GLU A 24 -12.80 -0.69 -6.74
C GLU A 24 -11.84 -1.78 -6.26
N VAL A 25 -10.94 -1.45 -5.33
CA VAL A 25 -9.91 -2.39 -4.87
C VAL A 25 -10.53 -3.56 -4.10
N ARG A 26 -10.13 -4.78 -4.48
CA ARG A 26 -10.51 -6.02 -3.80
C ARG A 26 -9.34 -7.00 -3.84
N CYS A 27 -9.26 -7.88 -2.86
CA CYS A 27 -8.36 -9.03 -2.95
C CYS A 27 -8.84 -9.92 -4.09
N THR A 28 -8.00 -10.16 -5.10
CA THR A 28 -8.40 -11.05 -6.19
C THR A 28 -8.02 -12.50 -5.92
N ASP A 29 -8.66 -13.38 -6.69
CA ASP A 29 -8.37 -14.81 -6.66
C ASP A 29 -6.94 -15.07 -7.12
N GLU A 30 -6.48 -14.37 -8.16
CA GLU A 30 -5.14 -14.47 -8.70
C GLU A 30 -4.08 -14.06 -7.68
N GLU A 31 -4.34 -13.02 -6.87
CA GLU A 31 -3.45 -12.62 -5.79
C GLU A 31 -3.36 -13.69 -4.70
N SER A 32 -4.50 -14.29 -4.35
CA SER A 32 -4.57 -15.36 -3.35
C SER A 32 -3.77 -16.58 -3.80
N ASP A 33 -3.94 -17.00 -5.06
CA ASP A 33 -3.19 -18.13 -5.64
C ASP A 33 -1.70 -17.82 -5.76
N TYR A 34 -1.35 -16.59 -6.11
CA TYR A 34 0.03 -16.13 -6.13
C TYR A 34 0.69 -16.29 -4.75
N PHE A 35 0.03 -15.86 -3.67
CA PHE A 35 0.59 -16.00 -2.32
C PHE A 35 0.67 -17.45 -1.87
N ILE A 36 -0.36 -18.28 -2.12
CA ILE A 36 -0.34 -19.70 -1.79
C ILE A 36 0.82 -20.40 -2.50
N GLY A 37 0.96 -20.22 -3.82
CA GLY A 37 2.04 -20.82 -4.59
C GLY A 37 3.42 -20.33 -4.15
N MET A 38 3.54 -19.08 -3.71
CA MET A 38 4.79 -18.58 -3.14
C MET A 38 5.11 -19.20 -1.78
N VAL A 39 4.12 -19.43 -0.91
CA VAL A 39 4.32 -20.15 0.36
C VAL A 39 4.78 -21.58 0.09
N GLU A 40 4.17 -22.29 -0.86
CA GLU A 40 4.57 -23.66 -1.22
C GLU A 40 6.00 -23.72 -1.76
N ARG A 41 6.46 -22.70 -2.49
CA ARG A 41 7.85 -22.62 -2.96
C ARG A 41 8.85 -22.40 -1.83
N VAL A 42 8.50 -21.58 -0.84
CA VAL A 42 9.40 -21.26 0.29
C VAL A 42 9.37 -22.34 1.36
N PHE A 43 8.21 -22.98 1.56
CA PHE A 43 7.98 -24.03 2.55
C PHE A 43 7.29 -25.26 1.93
N PRO A 44 7.99 -26.06 1.11
CA PRO A 44 7.40 -27.21 0.40
C PRO A 44 6.61 -28.22 1.24
N PRO A 45 7.00 -28.51 2.52
CA PRO A 45 6.23 -29.41 3.37
C PRO A 45 4.89 -28.83 3.84
N ILE A 46 4.75 -27.50 3.86
CA ILE A 46 3.54 -26.83 4.34
C ILE A 46 2.54 -26.74 3.19
N LYS A 47 1.37 -27.37 3.37
CA LYS A 47 0.27 -27.31 2.39
C LYS A 47 -0.75 -26.27 2.80
N VAL A 48 -0.72 -25.12 2.12
CA VAL A 48 -1.72 -24.06 2.29
C VAL A 48 -2.79 -24.22 1.22
N ARG A 49 -4.06 -24.08 1.59
CA ARG A 49 -5.21 -24.16 0.67
C ARG A 49 -6.05 -22.90 0.81
N ARG A 50 -6.84 -22.54 -0.20
CA ARG A 50 -7.77 -21.40 -0.10
C ARG A 50 -8.70 -21.50 1.10
N ALA A 51 -9.15 -22.70 1.45
CA ALA A 51 -10.00 -22.96 2.61
C ALA A 51 -9.35 -22.59 3.97
N THR A 52 -8.03 -22.42 4.05
CA THR A 52 -7.34 -21.99 5.28
C THR A 52 -7.25 -20.47 5.41
N ILE A 53 -7.69 -19.73 4.40
CA ILE A 53 -7.75 -18.27 4.45
C ILE A 53 -8.97 -17.87 5.28
N VAL A 54 -8.72 -17.26 6.44
CA VAL A 54 -9.79 -16.83 7.36
C VAL A 54 -10.14 -15.36 7.27
N PHE A 55 -9.26 -14.55 6.67
CA PHE A 55 -9.43 -13.13 6.52
C PHE A 55 -8.55 -12.61 5.39
N GLN A 56 -9.05 -11.61 4.68
CA GLN A 56 -8.35 -10.94 3.60
C GLN A 56 -8.62 -9.43 3.71
N PHE A 57 -7.61 -8.63 3.39
CA PHE A 57 -7.77 -7.19 3.28
C PHE A 57 -6.87 -6.67 2.16
N THR A 58 -7.26 -5.53 1.62
CA THR A 58 -6.51 -4.83 0.60
C THR A 58 -6.44 -3.34 0.95
N GLY A 59 -5.51 -2.63 0.33
CA GLY A 59 -5.35 -1.21 0.54
C GLY A 59 -4.49 -0.60 -0.56
N VAL A 60 -4.89 0.58 -1.01
CA VAL A 60 -4.18 1.32 -2.05
C VAL A 60 -3.18 2.27 -1.39
N ARG A 61 -1.92 2.22 -1.82
CA ARG A 61 -0.89 3.17 -1.38
C ARG A 61 -1.06 4.47 -2.18
N PRO A 62 -1.38 5.62 -1.56
CA PRO A 62 -1.48 6.90 -2.26
C PRO A 62 -0.08 7.43 -2.57
N LEU A 63 0.54 6.89 -3.61
CA LEU A 63 1.89 7.27 -4.03
C LEU A 63 1.82 8.48 -4.97
N GLY A 64 2.76 9.41 -4.78
CA GLY A 64 2.91 10.54 -5.71
C GLY A 64 3.31 10.02 -7.09
N ARG A 65 2.74 10.61 -8.14
CA ARG A 65 3.08 10.27 -9.53
C ARG A 65 4.56 10.59 -9.78
N SER A 66 5.43 9.59 -9.68
CA SER A 66 6.79 9.64 -10.20
C SER A 66 6.79 9.02 -11.59
N GLY A 67 7.67 9.47 -12.49
CA GLY A 67 7.83 8.88 -13.83
C GLY A 67 8.42 7.46 -13.83
N ALA A 68 8.27 6.70 -12.74
CA ALA A 68 8.80 5.36 -12.59
C ALA A 68 8.01 4.37 -13.46
N LYS A 69 8.74 3.50 -14.18
CA LYS A 69 8.17 2.54 -15.13
C LYS A 69 7.46 1.34 -14.46
N THR A 70 7.73 1.09 -13.17
CA THR A 70 7.11 0.01 -12.40
C THR A 70 6.59 0.52 -11.06
N THR A 71 5.50 -0.07 -10.56
CA THR A 71 4.83 0.29 -9.29
C THR A 71 5.77 0.18 -8.08
N GLY A 72 6.63 -0.86 -8.05
CA GLY A 72 7.61 -1.05 -6.98
C GLY A 72 8.70 0.02 -6.89
N GLN A 73 8.94 0.78 -7.96
CA GLN A 73 9.95 1.85 -8.02
C GLN A 73 9.41 3.23 -7.66
N GLN A 74 8.11 3.36 -7.39
CA GLN A 74 7.53 4.64 -7.00
C GLN A 74 8.02 5.06 -5.60
N ALA A 75 8.38 6.35 -5.48
CA ALA A 75 8.93 6.89 -4.24
C ALA A 75 7.89 6.82 -3.12
N ARG A 76 8.24 6.13 -2.02
CA ARG A 76 7.41 5.94 -0.83
C ARG A 76 7.66 7.02 0.24
N SER A 77 8.19 8.18 -0.13
CA SER A 77 8.49 9.31 0.74
C SER A 77 7.30 10.28 0.78
N VAL A 78 7.18 11.05 1.88
CA VAL A 78 6.20 12.14 1.98
C VAL A 78 6.62 13.25 1.03
N VAL A 79 5.68 13.78 0.25
CA VAL A 79 5.85 15.04 -0.47
C VAL A 79 4.81 16.03 0.06
N VAL A 80 5.27 17.12 0.66
CA VAL A 80 4.44 18.26 1.05
C VAL A 80 4.57 19.33 -0.02
N LYS A 81 3.46 19.76 -0.61
CA LYS A 81 3.46 20.92 -1.52
C LYS A 81 2.60 22.03 -0.95
N TRP A 82 3.19 23.21 -0.86
CA TRP A 82 2.47 24.46 -0.70
C TRP A 82 1.68 24.71 -1.98
N LEU A 83 0.37 24.94 -1.83
CA LEU A 83 -0.46 25.34 -2.95
C LEU A 83 -0.54 26.87 -2.95
N SER A 84 -0.07 27.49 -4.03
CA SER A 84 -0.30 28.91 -4.33
C SER A 84 -0.99 29.02 -5.69
N GLY A 85 -2.07 29.79 -5.75
CA GLY A 85 -2.86 30.02 -6.96
C GLY A 85 -4.05 30.96 -6.71
N ASP A 86 -4.70 31.46 -7.76
CA ASP A 86 -5.75 32.48 -7.61
C ASP A 86 -6.93 32.03 -6.71
N TRP A 87 -7.24 30.74 -6.69
CA TRP A 87 -8.22 30.10 -5.79
C TRP A 87 -7.88 30.22 -4.30
N THR A 88 -6.59 30.34 -3.97
CA THR A 88 -6.12 30.56 -2.59
C THR A 88 -6.21 32.03 -2.16
N LYS A 89 -6.49 32.97 -3.08
CA LYS A 89 -6.64 34.40 -2.73
C LYS A 89 -7.93 34.70 -1.97
N SER A 90 -8.96 33.87 -2.13
CA SER A 90 -10.24 34.00 -1.41
C SER A 90 -10.21 33.33 -0.03
N CYS A 91 -9.40 32.27 0.12
CA CYS A 91 -9.18 31.58 1.39
C CYS A 91 -7.93 32.17 2.06
N ASN A 92 -8.10 33.07 3.03
CA ASN A 92 -7.02 33.73 3.77
C ASN A 92 -6.23 32.78 4.72
N SER A 93 -6.11 31.50 4.36
CA SER A 93 -5.52 30.43 5.16
C SER A 93 -4.64 29.54 4.28
N PRO A 94 -3.47 29.13 4.76
CA PRO A 94 -2.54 28.32 3.98
C PRO A 94 -3.12 26.92 3.71
N SER A 95 -3.09 26.49 2.45
CA SER A 95 -3.52 25.15 2.03
C SER A 95 -2.32 24.26 1.69
N PHE A 96 -2.29 23.08 2.33
CA PHE A 96 -1.24 22.08 2.15
C PHE A 96 -1.77 20.85 1.42
N ARG A 97 -0.99 20.32 0.47
CA ARG A 97 -1.25 19.00 -0.12
C ARG A 97 -0.24 17.98 0.40
N LEU A 98 -0.77 16.89 0.91
CA LEU A 98 -0.02 15.78 1.49
C LEU A 98 -0.18 14.56 0.57
N VAL A 99 0.93 14.04 0.06
CA VAL A 99 0.94 12.84 -0.78
C VAL A 99 2.01 11.87 -0.32
N GLY A 100 1.66 10.60 -0.19
CA GLY A 100 2.55 9.54 0.26
C GLY A 100 2.76 9.52 1.78
N GLY A 101 3.95 9.07 2.19
CA GLY A 101 4.29 8.83 3.58
C GLY A 101 4.00 7.41 4.04
N LYS A 102 4.94 6.85 4.80
CA LYS A 102 4.74 5.57 5.49
C LYS A 102 4.18 5.85 6.88
N TRP A 103 3.41 4.90 7.41
CA TRP A 103 2.98 4.93 8.81
C TRP A 103 4.16 5.14 9.78
N THR A 104 5.29 4.48 9.52
CA THR A 104 6.51 4.60 10.32
C THR A 104 7.13 6.01 10.32
N SER A 105 6.86 6.81 9.29
CA SER A 105 7.33 8.21 9.19
C SER A 105 6.33 9.24 9.69
N PHE A 106 5.16 8.82 10.17
CA PHE A 106 4.07 9.72 10.56
C PHE A 106 4.47 10.72 11.67
N ARG A 107 5.17 10.26 12.71
CA ARG A 107 5.61 11.15 13.81
C ARG A 107 6.67 12.16 13.38
N ALA A 108 7.67 11.71 12.62
CA ALA A 108 8.72 12.61 12.09
C ALA A 108 8.17 13.65 11.09
N PHE A 109 6.98 13.42 10.57
CA PHE A 109 6.26 14.39 9.75
C PHE A 109 5.58 15.49 10.60
N SER A 110 5.00 15.18 11.76
CA SER A 110 4.32 16.18 12.60
C SER A 110 5.22 17.32 13.09
N SER A 111 6.54 17.14 13.03
CA SER A 111 7.55 18.11 13.43
C SER A 111 8.12 18.94 12.25
N ARG A 112 7.59 18.80 11.04
CA ARG A 112 8.00 19.57 9.84
C ARG A 112 6.88 20.47 9.34
#